data_AF-A0A4R7DEP6-F1
#
_entry.id   AF-A0A4R7DEP6-F1
#
_cell.length_a   1.000
_cell.length_b   1.000
_cell.length_c   1.000
_cell.angle_alpha   90.00
_cell.angle_beta   90.00
_cell.angle_gamma   90.00
#
_symmetry.space_group_name_H-M   'P 1'
#
loop_
_entity.id
_entity.type
_entity.pdbx_description
1 polymer ?
#
loop_
_entity_poly.entity_id
_entity_poly.type
_entity_poly.pdbx_seq_one_letter_code
_entity_poly.pdbx_strand_id
1 'polypeptide(L)'
;MTLISCTSRLEFTYNDAVRNQLTYFFEPNNESMRFYHDIENSEISGYFTPINKLNYFMNADSLAMRENWKKIVNDSDKKIYIQDLGNGDYSICTLHSTGNMVHLRILTL
;
A
#
# COMPACT_ATOMS: atom_id res chain seq x y z
N MET A 1 -0.38 12.76 -27.71
CA MET A 1 0.15 13.01 -26.36
C MET A 1 0.38 11.63 -25.75
N THR A 2 1.62 11.16 -25.82
CA THR A 2 1.97 9.77 -25.49
C THR A 2 2.24 9.72 -24.00
N LEU A 3 1.36 9.05 -23.23
CA LEU A 3 1.71 8.64 -21.87
C LEU A 3 2.90 7.68 -21.99
N ILE A 4 4.07 8.11 -21.53
CA ILE A 4 5.22 7.23 -21.34
C ILE A 4 4.90 6.44 -20.07
N SER A 5 4.32 5.25 -20.23
CA SER A 5 4.15 4.33 -19.12
C SER A 5 5.54 3.84 -18.68
N CYS A 6 5.94 4.15 -17.45
CA CYS A 6 7.10 3.53 -16.83
C CYS A 6 6.81 2.03 -16.59
N THR A 7 7.18 1.18 -17.55
CA THR A 7 7.08 -0.29 -17.47
C THR A 7 8.35 -0.93 -16.91
N SER A 8 9.11 -0.20 -16.09
CA SER A 8 10.27 -0.76 -15.40
C SER A 8 9.79 -1.59 -14.21
N ARG A 9 10.08 -2.89 -14.25
CA ARG A 9 10.12 -3.73 -13.04
C ARG A 9 11.19 -3.13 -12.15
N LEU A 10 10.79 -2.30 -11.19
CA LEU A 10 11.70 -1.65 -10.26
C LEU A 10 12.13 -2.66 -9.21
N GLU A 11 13.37 -3.16 -9.33
CA GLU A 11 14.10 -3.70 -8.18
C GLU A 11 14.56 -2.50 -7.36
N PHE A 12 13.81 -2.18 -6.31
CA PHE A 12 14.07 -1.00 -5.50
C PHE A 12 15.17 -1.27 -4.47
N THR A 13 16.28 -0.54 -4.58
CA THR A 13 17.17 -0.21 -3.47
C THR A 13 16.82 1.19 -2.97
N TYR A 14 15.77 1.30 -2.15
CA TYR A 14 15.43 2.54 -1.44
C TYR A 14 16.27 2.69 -0.17
N ASN A 15 16.57 3.95 0.18
CA ASN A 15 17.12 4.36 1.48
C ASN A 15 16.31 3.72 2.63
N ASP A 16 16.98 3.00 3.54
CA ASP A 16 16.36 2.05 4.48
C ASP A 16 15.27 2.66 5.38
N ALA A 17 15.31 3.97 5.64
CA ALA A 17 14.31 4.67 6.45
C ALA A 17 12.91 4.69 5.80
N VAL A 18 12.82 4.94 4.49
CA VAL A 18 11.56 4.98 3.72
C VAL A 18 11.12 3.57 3.32
N ARG A 19 12.09 2.68 3.12
CA ARG A 19 11.86 1.25 2.86
C ARG A 19 11.05 0.61 3.98
N ASN A 20 11.38 0.90 5.24
CA ASN A 20 10.67 0.33 6.39
C ASN A 20 9.18 0.65 6.36
N GLN A 21 8.80 1.92 6.16
CA GLN A 21 7.41 2.39 6.16
C GLN A 21 6.52 1.74 5.10
N LEU A 22 7.09 1.38 3.94
CA LEU A 22 6.35 0.86 2.80
C LEU A 22 6.36 -0.67 2.73
N THR A 23 7.40 -1.32 3.27
CA THR A 23 7.53 -2.80 3.33
C THR A 23 6.33 -3.44 4.04
N TYR A 24 5.61 -2.70 4.88
CA TYR A 24 4.55 -3.21 5.75
C TYR A 24 3.27 -3.71 5.06
N PHE A 25 2.91 -3.19 3.88
CA PHE A 25 1.68 -3.62 3.17
C PHE A 25 1.94 -4.65 2.06
N PHE A 26 3.20 -4.89 1.73
CA PHE A 26 3.59 -5.86 0.71
C PHE A 26 3.67 -7.25 1.33
N GLU A 27 2.71 -8.11 1.02
CA GLU A 27 2.79 -9.54 1.40
C GLU A 27 3.56 -10.29 0.29
N PRO A 28 4.80 -10.77 0.51
CA PRO A 28 5.70 -11.23 -0.56
C PRO A 28 5.35 -12.62 -1.13
N ASN A 29 4.13 -13.12 -0.96
CA ASN A 29 3.80 -14.53 -1.19
C ASN A 29 3.07 -14.83 -2.51
N ASN A 30 3.06 -13.93 -3.51
CA ASN A 30 2.34 -14.22 -4.76
C ASN A 30 2.99 -13.70 -6.06
N GLU A 31 2.80 -14.45 -7.14
CA GLU A 31 3.43 -14.24 -8.46
C GLU A 31 2.83 -13.08 -9.29
N SER A 32 1.75 -12.44 -8.82
CA SER A 32 0.96 -11.45 -9.59
C SER A 32 0.97 -10.02 -9.02
N MET A 33 2.05 -9.63 -8.35
CA MET A 33 2.18 -8.28 -7.78
C MET A 33 2.64 -7.26 -8.82
N ARG A 34 2.00 -6.09 -8.86
CA ARG A 34 2.49 -4.92 -9.59
C ARG A 34 2.29 -3.66 -8.76
N PHE A 35 3.38 -2.91 -8.59
CA PHE A 35 3.37 -1.64 -7.89
C PHE A 35 4.16 -0.59 -8.67
N TYR A 36 3.72 0.64 -8.52
CA TYR A 36 4.32 1.83 -9.11
C TYR A 36 4.53 2.83 -7.99
N HIS A 37 5.61 3.61 -8.11
CA HIS A 37 5.87 4.73 -7.23
C HIS A 37 5.95 6.00 -8.07
N ASP A 38 5.20 7.01 -7.66
CA ASP A 38 5.24 8.35 -8.21
C ASP A 38 6.01 9.23 -7.23
N ILE A 39 7.26 9.52 -7.58
CA ILE A 39 8.17 10.34 -6.76
C ILE A 39 7.68 11.78 -6.67
N GLU A 40 7.03 12.31 -7.72
CA GLU A 40 6.54 13.68 -7.74
C GLU A 40 5.37 13.87 -6.76
N ASN A 41 4.59 12.81 -6.54
CA ASN A 41 3.40 12.83 -5.69
C ASN A 41 3.56 12.04 -4.37
N SER A 42 4.76 11.54 -4.05
CA SER A 42 5.00 10.64 -2.90
C SER A 42 3.94 9.53 -2.77
N GLU A 43 3.52 8.99 -3.91
CA GLU A 43 2.43 8.02 -3.99
C GLU A 43 2.99 6.65 -4.37
N ILE A 44 2.45 5.60 -3.74
CA ILE A 44 2.62 4.23 -4.19
C ILE A 44 1.26 3.65 -4.49
N SER A 45 1.10 3.05 -5.65
CA SER A 45 -0.13 2.38 -6.00
C SER A 45 0.13 1.09 -6.75
N GLY A 46 -0.81 0.16 -6.68
CA GLY A 46 -0.67 -1.10 -7.36
C GLY A 46 -1.78 -2.07 -7.03
N TYR A 47 -1.58 -3.30 -7.47
CA TYR A 47 -2.52 -4.37 -7.23
C TYR A 47 -1.82 -5.71 -7.14
N PHE A 48 -2.46 -6.63 -6.42
CA PHE A 48 -2.03 -8.00 -6.27
C PHE A 48 -3.24 -8.88 -5.96
N THR A 49 -3.08 -10.18 -6.08
CA THR A 49 -4.12 -11.15 -5.69
C THR A 49 -3.63 -11.88 -4.45
N PRO A 50 -4.18 -11.66 -3.24
CA PRO A 50 -3.81 -12.48 -2.08
C PRO A 50 -4.30 -13.92 -2.24
N ILE A 51 -3.54 -14.89 -1.71
CA ILE A 51 -3.94 -16.31 -1.65
C ILE A 51 -5.21 -16.47 -0.80
N ASN A 52 -5.30 -15.72 0.31
CA ASN A 52 -6.48 -15.66 1.17
C ASN A 52 -6.78 -14.21 1.55
N LYS A 53 -7.81 -13.64 0.92
CA LYS A 53 -8.21 -12.24 1.11
C LYS A 53 -8.63 -11.91 2.54
N LEU A 54 -9.37 -12.81 3.20
CA LEU A 54 -9.85 -12.58 4.57
C LEU A 54 -8.65 -12.52 5.54
N ASN A 55 -7.74 -13.48 5.40
CA ASN A 55 -6.51 -13.52 6.20
C ASN A 55 -5.64 -12.28 5.95
N TYR A 56 -5.47 -11.88 4.69
CA TYR A 56 -4.74 -10.66 4.33
C TYR A 56 -5.32 -9.43 5.04
N PHE A 57 -6.65 -9.26 5.03
CA PHE A 57 -7.29 -8.13 5.69
C PHE A 57 -7.18 -8.16 7.22
N MET A 58 -7.12 -9.33 7.85
CA MET A 58 -6.83 -9.46 9.29
C MET A 58 -5.37 -9.13 9.61
N ASN A 59 -4.45 -9.57 8.76
CA ASN A 59 -3.03 -9.25 8.87
C ASN A 59 -2.80 -7.75 8.70
N ALA A 60 -3.43 -7.12 7.69
CA ALA A 60 -3.35 -5.69 7.45
C ALA A 60 -3.86 -4.87 8.65
N ASP A 61 -4.96 -5.28 9.27
CA ASP A 61 -5.46 -4.63 10.49
C ASP A 61 -4.48 -4.76 11.66
N SER A 62 -3.92 -5.95 11.85
CA SER A 62 -2.97 -6.23 12.93
C SER A 62 -1.67 -5.43 12.75
N LEU A 63 -1.19 -5.31 11.51
CA LEU A 63 -0.02 -4.52 11.15
C LEU A 63 -0.27 -3.03 11.31
N ALA A 64 -1.42 -2.53 10.82
CA ALA A 64 -1.82 -1.14 11.00
C ALA A 64 -1.80 -0.75 12.49
N MET A 65 -2.37 -1.60 13.36
CA MET A 65 -2.36 -1.35 14.80
C MET A 65 -0.94 -1.31 15.39
N ARG A 66 -0.07 -2.25 15.00
CA ARG A 66 1.31 -2.32 15.50
C ARG A 66 2.14 -1.08 15.14
N GLU A 67 1.89 -0.51 13.98
CA GLU A 67 2.64 0.63 13.43
C GLU A 67 1.94 2.00 13.65
N ASN A 68 0.98 2.07 14.58
CA ASN A 68 0.22 3.28 14.93
C ASN A 68 -0.59 3.89 13.78
N TRP A 69 -1.00 3.10 12.79
CA TRP A 69 -1.98 3.51 11.80
C TRP A 69 -3.38 3.41 12.39
N LYS A 70 -4.17 4.46 12.21
CA LYS A 70 -5.59 4.50 12.60
C LYS A 70 -6.45 4.06 11.42
N LYS A 71 -7.25 3.02 11.61
CA LYS A 71 -8.26 2.61 10.63
C LYS A 71 -9.43 3.59 10.66
N ILE A 72 -9.76 4.20 9.52
CA ILE A 72 -10.83 5.19 9.38
C ILE A 72 -12.00 4.69 8.52
N VAL A 73 -11.76 3.69 7.66
CA VAL A 73 -12.81 3.01 6.88
C VAL A 73 -12.59 1.51 6.99
N ASN A 74 -13.67 0.75 7.18
CA ASN A 74 -13.67 -0.70 7.33
C ASN A 74 -14.94 -1.33 6.75
N ASP A 75 -15.00 -1.33 5.43
CA ASP A 75 -16.07 -1.97 4.65
C ASP A 75 -15.64 -3.38 4.22
N SER A 76 -16.58 -4.14 3.66
CA SER A 76 -16.32 -5.51 3.19
C SER A 76 -15.27 -5.58 2.08
N ASP A 77 -15.17 -4.53 1.28
CA ASP A 77 -14.32 -4.41 0.10
C ASP A 77 -13.30 -3.28 0.21
N LYS A 78 -13.41 -2.40 1.21
CA LYS A 78 -12.53 -1.23 1.33
C LYS A 78 -12.06 -1.01 2.75
N LYS A 79 -10.75 -0.77 2.91
CA LYS A 79 -10.15 -0.31 4.15
C LYS A 79 -9.31 0.91 3.90
N ILE A 80 -9.38 1.89 4.81
CA ILE A 80 -8.51 3.06 4.77
C ILE A 80 -7.87 3.22 6.15
N TYR A 81 -6.57 3.45 6.14
CA TYR A 81 -5.76 3.73 7.30
C TYR A 81 -5.07 5.07 7.14
N ILE A 82 -4.88 5.78 8.25
CA ILE A 82 -4.11 7.03 8.30
C ILE A 82 -3.04 6.92 9.38
N GLN A 83 -1.84 7.40 9.08
CA GLN A 83 -0.74 7.52 10.02
C GLN A 83 -0.31 8.98 10.08
N ASP A 84 -0.18 9.50 11.29
CA ASP A 84 0.43 10.80 11.55
C ASP A 84 1.95 10.61 11.59
N LEU A 85 2.68 11.33 10.75
CA LEU A 85 4.14 11.27 10.67
C LEU A 85 4.83 12.36 11.53
N GLY A 86 4.03 13.24 12.16
CA GLY A 86 4.50 14.44 12.83
C GLY A 86 4.65 15.62 11.88
N ASN A 87 4.85 16.81 12.45
CA ASN A 87 5.01 18.08 11.73
C ASN A 87 3.85 18.50 10.80
N GLY A 88 2.70 17.83 10.91
CA GLY A 88 1.54 18.08 10.05
C GLY A 88 1.45 17.16 8.84
N ASP A 89 2.41 16.24 8.68
CA ASP A 89 2.46 15.29 7.57
C ASP A 89 1.67 14.01 7.89
N TYR A 90 1.01 13.43 6.89
CA TYR A 90 0.20 12.23 7.06
C TYR A 90 0.40 11.24 5.92
N SER A 91 0.44 9.96 6.26
CA SER A 91 0.32 8.89 5.26
C SER A 91 -1.09 8.31 5.27
N ILE A 92 -1.67 8.10 4.09
CA ILE A 92 -2.97 7.46 3.91
C ILE A 92 -2.78 6.19 3.10
N CYS A 93 -3.20 5.06 3.64
CA CYS A 93 -3.21 3.76 2.97
C CYS A 93 -4.65 3.37 2.65
N THR A 94 -4.93 3.07 1.39
CA THR A 94 -6.21 2.54 0.91
C THR A 94 -6.00 1.14 0.38
N LEU A 95 -6.79 0.20 0.89
CA LEU A 95 -6.96 -1.14 0.35
C LEU A 95 -8.37 -1.24 -0.23
N HIS A 96 -8.48 -1.60 -1.50
CA HIS A 96 -9.77 -1.79 -2.15
C HIS A 96 -9.78 -3.13 -2.90
N SER A 97 -10.69 -4.03 -2.56
CA SER A 97 -10.79 -5.34 -3.17
C SER A 97 -11.84 -5.38 -4.28
N THR A 98 -11.42 -5.86 -5.45
CA THR A 98 -12.32 -6.13 -6.59
C THR A 98 -12.22 -7.61 -6.92
N GLY A 99 -13.23 -8.39 -6.52
CA GLY A 99 -13.16 -9.86 -6.59
C GLY A 99 -12.07 -10.42 -5.68
N ASN A 100 -11.07 -11.08 -6.29
CA ASN A 100 -9.90 -11.62 -5.58
C ASN A 100 -8.70 -10.68 -5.61
N MET A 101 -8.76 -9.59 -6.37
CA MET A 101 -7.68 -8.62 -6.47
C MET A 101 -7.81 -7.58 -5.35
N VAL A 102 -6.69 -7.12 -4.83
CA VAL A 102 -6.59 -5.99 -3.90
C VAL A 102 -5.79 -4.90 -4.59
N HIS A 103 -6.39 -3.72 -4.68
CA HIS A 103 -5.74 -2.48 -5.07
C HIS A 103 -5.21 -1.80 -3.81
N LEU A 104 -3.92 -1.51 -3.79
CA LEU A 104 -3.24 -0.76 -2.75
C LEU A 104 -2.94 0.64 -3.27
N ARG A 105 -3.16 1.64 -2.43
CA ARG A 105 -2.65 3.00 -2.64
C ARG A 105 -2.15 3.57 -1.33
N ILE A 106 -0.94 4.10 -1.30
CA ILE A 106 -0.35 4.81 -0.18
C ILE A 106 0.02 6.20 -0.69
N LEU A 107 -0.43 7.23 0.01
CA LEU A 107 -0.15 8.64 -0.31
C LEU A 107 0.39 9.32 0.94
N THR A 108 1.56 9.95 0.85
CA THR A 108 2.08 10.82 1.90
C THR A 108 1.81 12.27 1.53
N LEU A 109 1.16 12.99 2.44
CA LEU A 109 0.74 14.39 2.33
C LEU A 109 1.50 15.26 3.31
#